data_AF-A0A964HJD0-F1
#
_entry.id   AF-A0A964HJD0-F1
#
_cell.length_a   1.000
_cell.length_b   1.000
_cell.length_c   1.000
_cell.angle_alpha   90.00
_cell.angle_beta   90.00
_cell.angle_gamma   90.00
#
_symmetry.space_group_name_H-M   'P 1'
#
loop_
_entity.id
_entity.type
_entity.pdbx_description
1 polymer ?
#
loop_
_entity_poly.entity_id
_entity_poly.type
_entity_poly.pdbx_seq_one_letter_code
_entity_poly.pdbx_strand_id
1 'polypeptide(L)'
;MAEPEMQTYFGDLHNHTSYSDGSGTPTQALAAGEAAGFDFMAISDHSYAISDSEWADTLSAVETATDADFVGLRGFEYTQGAEGHINVWNSTRHATRANVPGCTMCDFTPNLEAGVTVQGFYPWLVSAVNTPLDGAGEVMQFNHPGWINFNDWFYHPEVAGIARLEEVGNGSGTSYVFSEEEFIRSLDYGWKVGATNNADTHSTQWGTNGDNRTGVLMPELTKAALLEALRQRRTFATEDKNFSLSMKANGAWMGSEIANTGTIAFEITGADGNGELASLVELITDQGKTLTSTVPTSTSFIWEPEINVSTGVHYFYVKVTQADGDYIVSSPVWTLGTEDIAITDITIQPTIPTIYSPSLLSVRVTNRVAEPRTVTVSIEVNEVALGTPKEVTVAGNADGIVYFDWAPSIVGPANVIASLT
;
A
#
# COMPACT_ATOMS: atom_id res chain seq x y z
N MET A 1 -13.90 23.24 -6.26
CA MET A 1 -14.93 23.30 -5.19
C MET A 1 -14.21 23.04 -3.88
N ALA A 2 -14.66 23.58 -2.75
CA ALA A 2 -14.05 23.19 -1.48
C ALA A 2 -14.33 21.70 -1.26
N GLU A 3 -13.30 20.92 -0.91
CA GLU A 3 -13.47 19.53 -0.51
C GLU A 3 -14.39 19.45 0.72
N PRO A 4 -15.23 18.41 0.84
CA PRO A 4 -16.09 18.26 2.01
C PRO A 4 -15.26 18.09 3.28
N GLU A 5 -15.85 18.46 4.41
CA GLU A 5 -15.30 18.14 5.72
C GLU A 5 -15.32 16.62 5.93
N MET A 6 -14.24 16.08 6.47
CA MET A 6 -14.05 14.66 6.68
C MET A 6 -13.97 14.34 8.17
N GLN A 7 -14.47 13.17 8.54
CA GLN A 7 -14.31 12.54 9.84
C GLN A 7 -13.46 11.29 9.70
N THR A 8 -12.75 10.94 10.78
CA THR A 8 -11.97 9.71 10.84
C THR A 8 -12.83 8.58 11.37
N TYR A 9 -12.80 7.47 10.66
CA TYR A 9 -13.41 6.20 11.07
C TYR A 9 -12.35 5.11 11.07
N PHE A 10 -12.48 4.13 11.96
CA PHE A 10 -11.51 3.07 12.17
C PHE A 10 -12.10 1.69 11.90
N GLY A 11 -11.30 0.82 11.31
CA GLY A 11 -11.77 -0.52 10.99
C GLY A 11 -10.67 -1.45 10.51
N ASP A 12 -11.11 -2.62 10.06
CA ASP A 12 -10.24 -3.68 9.56
C ASP A 12 -10.80 -4.27 8.26
N LEU A 13 -9.96 -4.31 7.23
CA LEU A 13 -10.34 -4.74 5.88
C LEU A 13 -9.94 -6.19 5.58
N HIS A 14 -9.21 -6.87 6.48
CA HIS A 14 -8.63 -8.18 6.22
C HIS A 14 -8.93 -9.17 7.35
N ASN A 15 -10.03 -9.92 7.20
CA ASN A 15 -10.51 -10.84 8.23
C ASN A 15 -11.04 -12.13 7.62
N HIS A 16 -10.72 -13.24 8.27
CA HIS A 16 -11.09 -14.59 7.85
C HIS A 16 -12.09 -15.21 8.80
N THR A 17 -12.87 -16.14 8.26
CA THR A 17 -13.93 -16.87 8.95
C THR A 17 -13.76 -18.37 8.73
N SER A 18 -14.70 -19.17 9.23
CA SER A 18 -14.73 -20.62 8.96
C SER A 18 -15.01 -20.99 7.49
N TYR A 19 -15.22 -20.02 6.60
CA TYR A 19 -15.35 -20.23 5.15
C TYR A 19 -14.01 -20.41 4.45
N SER A 20 -12.90 -19.97 5.05
CA SER A 20 -11.55 -20.45 4.73
C SER A 20 -10.96 -21.23 5.90
N ASP A 21 -9.93 -20.68 6.52
CA ASP A 21 -9.10 -21.23 7.59
C ASP A 21 -9.14 -20.37 8.86
N GLY A 22 -10.09 -19.42 8.90
CA GLY A 22 -10.44 -18.70 10.10
C GLY A 22 -11.42 -19.46 11.01
N SER A 23 -12.02 -18.73 11.93
CA SER A 23 -12.96 -19.25 12.93
C SER A 23 -14.34 -18.60 12.77
N GLY A 24 -15.39 -19.20 13.32
CA GLY A 24 -16.73 -18.59 13.39
C GLY A 24 -17.37 -18.25 12.03
N THR A 25 -18.59 -17.70 12.06
CA THR A 25 -19.31 -17.30 10.84
C THR A 25 -19.07 -15.82 10.51
N PRO A 26 -19.32 -15.37 9.26
CA PRO A 26 -19.29 -13.95 8.92
C PRO A 26 -20.14 -13.07 9.86
N THR A 27 -21.34 -13.52 10.23
CA THR A 27 -22.19 -12.80 11.21
C THR A 27 -21.52 -12.65 12.57
N GLN A 28 -20.83 -13.69 13.06
CA GLN A 28 -20.12 -13.63 14.35
C GLN A 28 -18.92 -12.70 14.27
N ALA A 29 -18.17 -12.73 13.16
CA ALA A 29 -17.02 -11.86 12.94
C ALA A 29 -17.42 -10.38 12.92
N LEU A 30 -18.44 -10.02 12.12
CA LEU A 30 -18.95 -8.65 12.01
C LEU A 30 -19.45 -8.12 13.37
N ALA A 31 -20.25 -8.92 14.11
CA ALA A 31 -20.74 -8.54 15.42
C ALA A 31 -19.61 -8.39 16.46
N ALA A 32 -18.54 -9.20 16.36
CA ALA A 32 -17.38 -9.07 17.24
C ALA A 32 -16.57 -7.80 16.92
N GLY A 33 -16.36 -7.51 15.63
CA GLY A 33 -15.68 -6.30 15.18
C GLY A 33 -16.40 -5.01 15.61
N GLU A 34 -17.72 -4.94 15.39
CA GLU A 34 -18.56 -3.84 15.86
C GLU A 34 -18.48 -3.68 17.39
N ALA A 35 -18.61 -4.78 18.15
CA ALA A 35 -18.50 -4.76 19.60
C ALA A 35 -17.09 -4.35 20.09
N ALA A 36 -16.06 -4.54 19.27
CA ALA A 36 -14.68 -4.11 19.55
C ALA A 36 -14.44 -2.62 19.24
N GLY A 37 -15.43 -1.94 18.64
CA GLY A 37 -15.40 -0.51 18.32
C GLY A 37 -14.88 -0.21 16.91
N PHE A 38 -14.96 -1.15 15.97
CA PHE A 38 -14.80 -0.82 14.56
C PHE A 38 -16.03 -0.07 14.04
N ASP A 39 -15.81 0.98 13.24
CA ASP A 39 -16.83 1.63 12.42
C ASP A 39 -17.10 0.86 11.13
N PHE A 40 -16.08 0.14 10.63
CA PHE A 40 -16.22 -0.71 9.45
C PHE A 40 -15.39 -1.99 9.55
N MET A 41 -15.83 -3.03 8.85
CA MET A 41 -15.09 -4.29 8.75
C MET A 41 -15.33 -4.94 7.40
N ALA A 42 -14.30 -5.58 6.83
CA ALA A 42 -14.47 -6.45 5.69
C ALA A 42 -14.17 -7.92 6.02
N ILE A 43 -14.98 -8.82 5.47
CA ILE A 43 -14.73 -10.25 5.45
C ILE A 43 -14.09 -10.60 4.11
N SER A 44 -12.92 -11.23 4.16
CA SER A 44 -12.03 -11.45 3.01
C SER A 44 -11.43 -12.86 3.02
N ASP A 45 -12.25 -13.88 3.28
CA ASP A 45 -11.82 -15.29 3.26
C ASP A 45 -11.01 -15.63 1.99
N HIS A 46 -10.11 -16.60 2.12
CA HIS A 46 -9.33 -17.10 0.98
C HIS A 46 -10.25 -17.62 -0.14
N SER A 47 -10.14 -17.01 -1.31
CA SER A 47 -10.99 -17.27 -2.49
C SER A 47 -10.98 -18.70 -3.03
N TYR A 48 -9.96 -19.52 -2.69
CA TYR A 48 -9.90 -20.92 -3.08
C TYR A 48 -10.76 -21.85 -2.22
N ALA A 49 -11.24 -21.37 -1.07
CA ALA A 49 -12.01 -22.15 -0.11
C ALA A 49 -13.53 -21.85 -0.17
N ILE A 50 -13.91 -20.68 -0.69
CA ILE A 50 -15.29 -20.18 -0.69
C ILE A 50 -16.13 -20.87 -1.76
N SER A 51 -17.30 -21.41 -1.37
CA SER A 51 -18.36 -21.87 -2.27
C SER A 51 -19.33 -20.76 -2.68
N ASP A 52 -20.14 -20.98 -3.72
CA ASP A 52 -21.20 -20.03 -4.13
C ASP A 52 -22.18 -19.69 -2.98
N SER A 53 -22.51 -20.67 -2.14
CA SER A 53 -23.40 -20.46 -0.98
C SER A 53 -22.75 -19.59 0.09
N GLU A 54 -21.46 -19.78 0.35
CA GLU A 54 -20.71 -18.99 1.33
C GLU A 54 -20.45 -17.58 0.80
N TRP A 55 -20.16 -17.43 -0.49
CA TRP A 55 -20.04 -16.13 -1.15
C TRP A 55 -21.33 -15.30 -1.05
N ALA A 56 -22.48 -15.96 -1.21
CA ALA A 56 -23.79 -15.34 -1.04
C ALA A 56 -24.13 -15.06 0.44
N ASP A 57 -23.79 -15.98 1.35
CA ASP A 57 -24.02 -15.79 2.79
C ASP A 57 -23.23 -14.60 3.34
N THR A 58 -21.94 -14.47 2.99
CA THR A 58 -21.12 -13.32 3.40
C THR A 58 -21.73 -12.01 2.90
N LEU A 59 -22.28 -11.97 1.68
CA LEU A 59 -22.97 -10.76 1.17
C LEU A 59 -24.20 -10.43 2.02
N SER A 60 -25.03 -11.44 2.33
CA SER A 60 -26.20 -11.25 3.18
C SER A 60 -25.81 -10.82 4.59
N ALA A 61 -24.72 -11.36 5.15
CA ALA A 61 -24.25 -11.04 6.48
C ALA A 61 -23.77 -9.58 6.58
N VAL A 62 -22.96 -9.12 5.62
CA VAL A 62 -22.48 -7.73 5.60
C VAL A 62 -23.60 -6.73 5.34
N GLU A 63 -24.59 -7.08 4.50
CA GLU A 63 -25.79 -6.25 4.28
C GLU A 63 -26.67 -6.16 5.52
N THR A 64 -26.76 -7.25 6.31
CA THR A 64 -27.55 -7.28 7.54
C THR A 64 -26.87 -6.51 8.68
N ALA A 65 -25.54 -6.59 8.77
CA ALA A 65 -24.78 -5.89 9.80
C ALA A 65 -24.61 -4.39 9.51
N THR A 66 -24.73 -3.96 8.25
CA THR A 66 -24.55 -2.55 7.89
C THR A 66 -25.75 -1.71 8.33
N ASP A 67 -25.49 -0.69 9.15
CA ASP A 67 -26.48 0.29 9.58
C ASP A 67 -25.89 1.71 9.68
N ALA A 68 -26.40 2.54 10.61
CA ALA A 68 -25.94 3.91 10.78
C ALA A 68 -24.63 4.02 11.58
N ASP A 69 -24.29 2.99 12.36
CA ASP A 69 -23.17 2.97 13.29
C ASP A 69 -22.07 1.97 12.84
N PHE A 70 -22.36 1.09 11.87
CA PHE A 70 -21.39 0.11 11.36
C PHE A 70 -21.54 -0.16 9.85
N VAL A 71 -20.40 -0.38 9.16
CA VAL A 71 -20.37 -0.75 7.72
C VAL A 71 -19.64 -2.06 7.49
N GLY A 72 -20.34 -3.05 6.93
CA GLY A 72 -19.77 -4.32 6.49
C GLY A 72 -19.43 -4.34 5.00
N LEU A 73 -18.27 -4.90 4.64
CA LEU A 73 -17.88 -5.18 3.26
C LEU A 73 -17.62 -6.68 3.04
N ARG A 74 -18.08 -7.20 1.90
CA ARG A 74 -17.65 -8.50 1.39
C ARG A 74 -16.50 -8.29 0.41
N GLY A 75 -15.41 -9.00 0.63
CA GLY A 75 -14.31 -9.17 -0.32
C GLY A 75 -13.86 -10.62 -0.34
N PHE A 76 -12.74 -10.86 -1.02
CA PHE A 76 -12.03 -12.13 -0.98
C PHE A 76 -10.53 -11.86 -0.97
N GLU A 77 -9.78 -12.76 -0.35
CA GLU A 77 -8.32 -12.77 -0.50
C GLU A 77 -7.93 -13.73 -1.64
N TYR A 78 -7.31 -13.18 -2.68
CA TYR A 78 -6.64 -13.94 -3.71
C TYR A 78 -5.25 -14.36 -3.22
N THR A 79 -5.13 -15.62 -2.84
CA THR A 79 -3.87 -16.22 -2.42
C THR A 79 -3.05 -16.62 -3.64
N GLN A 80 -1.93 -15.95 -3.91
CA GLN A 80 -0.93 -16.44 -4.85
C GLN A 80 0.32 -16.92 -4.11
N GLY A 81 0.46 -18.25 -3.96
CA GLY A 81 1.49 -18.85 -3.11
C GLY A 81 2.94 -18.52 -3.52
N ALA A 82 3.16 -18.01 -4.73
CA ALA A 82 4.46 -17.56 -5.22
C ALA A 82 4.60 -16.03 -5.32
N GLU A 83 3.52 -15.23 -5.16
CA GLU A 83 3.59 -13.76 -5.32
C GLU A 83 3.00 -12.90 -4.20
N GLY A 84 2.28 -13.49 -3.25
CA GLY A 84 1.64 -12.75 -2.17
C GLY A 84 0.13 -12.82 -2.26
N HIS A 85 -0.54 -12.09 -1.38
CA HIS A 85 -1.99 -12.12 -1.29
C HIS A 85 -2.61 -10.75 -1.58
N ILE A 86 -3.82 -10.77 -2.14
CA ILE A 86 -4.49 -9.56 -2.61
C ILE A 86 -5.96 -9.60 -2.18
N ASN A 87 -6.42 -8.58 -1.47
CA ASN A 87 -7.84 -8.40 -1.24
C ASN A 87 -8.50 -7.65 -2.39
N VAL A 88 -9.71 -8.06 -2.75
CA VAL A 88 -10.59 -7.31 -3.66
C VAL A 88 -11.97 -7.18 -3.03
N TRP A 89 -12.50 -5.96 -3.03
CA TRP A 89 -13.85 -5.65 -2.57
C TRP A 89 -14.71 -5.08 -3.69
N ASN A 90 -16.01 -5.03 -3.40
CA ASN A 90 -17.04 -4.53 -4.30
C ASN A 90 -17.16 -5.32 -5.62
N SER A 91 -16.70 -6.58 -5.66
CA SER A 91 -16.85 -7.45 -6.82
C SER A 91 -18.09 -8.34 -6.70
N THR A 92 -18.70 -8.64 -7.85
CA THR A 92 -19.77 -9.64 -7.98
C THR A 92 -19.22 -11.07 -7.92
N ARG A 93 -18.03 -11.28 -8.49
CA ARG A 93 -17.33 -12.57 -8.63
C ARG A 93 -15.99 -12.53 -7.90
N HIS A 94 -15.34 -13.68 -7.76
CA HIS A 94 -13.99 -13.76 -7.20
C HIS A 94 -13.06 -14.60 -8.09
N ALA A 95 -11.80 -14.16 -8.22
CA ALA A 95 -10.77 -14.99 -8.83
C ALA A 95 -10.38 -16.12 -7.88
N THR A 96 -9.99 -17.28 -8.41
CA THR A 96 -9.47 -18.38 -7.60
C THR A 96 -8.30 -19.07 -8.28
N ARG A 97 -7.27 -19.37 -7.48
CA ARG A 97 -6.08 -20.09 -7.94
C ARG A 97 -6.25 -21.60 -8.10
N ALA A 98 -7.40 -22.14 -7.67
CA ALA A 98 -7.69 -23.56 -7.69
C ALA A 98 -9.09 -23.80 -8.28
N ASN A 99 -9.29 -24.98 -8.87
CA ASN A 99 -10.61 -25.35 -9.35
C ASN A 99 -11.52 -25.68 -8.15
N VAL A 100 -12.54 -24.86 -7.91
CA VAL A 100 -13.55 -25.08 -6.86
C VAL A 100 -14.76 -25.78 -7.49
N PRO A 101 -14.99 -27.08 -7.22
CA PRO A 101 -16.03 -27.84 -7.92
C PRO A 101 -17.43 -27.25 -7.73
N GLY A 102 -18.11 -26.95 -8.83
CA GLY A 102 -19.49 -26.46 -8.82
C GLY A 102 -19.64 -24.97 -8.49
N CYS A 103 -18.53 -24.25 -8.31
CA CYS A 103 -18.54 -22.82 -8.11
C CYS A 103 -18.80 -22.09 -9.44
N THR A 104 -19.88 -21.32 -9.49
CA THR A 104 -20.31 -20.55 -10.64
C THR A 104 -19.98 -19.07 -10.50
N MET A 105 -19.65 -18.61 -9.29
CA MET A 105 -19.30 -17.22 -8.97
C MET A 105 -17.79 -16.97 -8.95
N CYS A 106 -16.98 -17.99 -9.19
CA CYS A 106 -15.53 -17.88 -9.28
C CYS A 106 -15.00 -18.07 -10.70
N ASP A 107 -13.86 -17.43 -10.96
CA ASP A 107 -13.13 -17.54 -12.21
C ASP A 107 -11.72 -18.06 -11.93
N PHE A 108 -11.36 -19.15 -12.61
CA PHE A 108 -10.06 -19.78 -12.41
C PHE A 108 -8.94 -18.93 -13.03
N THR A 109 -8.00 -18.49 -12.20
CA THR A 109 -6.77 -17.82 -12.59
C THR A 109 -5.60 -18.68 -12.08
N PRO A 110 -4.85 -19.38 -12.94
CA PRO A 110 -3.91 -20.41 -12.49
C PRO A 110 -2.84 -19.86 -11.54
N ASN A 111 -2.46 -20.68 -10.54
CA ASN A 111 -1.22 -20.49 -9.80
C ASN A 111 -0.05 -20.74 -10.76
N LEU A 112 0.86 -19.77 -10.90
CA LEU A 112 2.03 -19.87 -11.78
C LEU A 112 3.31 -19.88 -10.94
N GLU A 113 4.47 -20.04 -11.59
CA GLU A 113 5.77 -19.94 -10.94
C GLU A 113 6.15 -18.48 -10.68
N ALA A 114 7.03 -18.25 -9.70
CA ALA A 114 7.51 -16.91 -9.33
C ALA A 114 8.03 -16.13 -10.54
N GLY A 115 7.65 -14.86 -10.66
CA GLY A 115 7.99 -13.96 -11.75
C GLY A 115 7.07 -14.03 -12.98
N VAL A 116 5.98 -14.83 -12.93
CA VAL A 116 5.06 -15.02 -14.07
C VAL A 116 3.59 -14.74 -13.68
N THR A 117 3.32 -14.37 -12.44
CA THR A 117 2.19 -14.93 -11.67
C THR A 117 1.00 -14.01 -11.47
N VAL A 118 1.15 -12.74 -11.87
CA VAL A 118 0.00 -11.85 -12.12
C VAL A 118 -0.60 -12.04 -13.51
N GLN A 119 0.03 -12.87 -14.37
CA GLN A 119 -0.58 -13.32 -15.63
C GLN A 119 -1.76 -14.26 -15.36
N GLY A 120 -2.93 -13.67 -15.25
CA GLY A 120 -4.19 -14.35 -14.96
C GLY A 120 -5.06 -13.48 -14.08
N PHE A 121 -4.56 -13.14 -12.88
CA PHE A 121 -5.28 -12.31 -11.91
C PHE A 121 -5.45 -10.85 -12.38
N TYR A 122 -4.38 -10.16 -12.78
CA TYR A 122 -4.50 -8.78 -13.28
C TYR A 122 -5.33 -8.67 -14.56
N PRO A 123 -5.14 -9.53 -15.58
CA PRO A 123 -6.07 -9.60 -16.71
C PRO A 123 -7.52 -9.87 -16.31
N TRP A 124 -7.78 -10.72 -15.31
CA TRP A 124 -9.12 -10.96 -14.79
C TRP A 124 -9.69 -9.72 -14.12
N LEU A 125 -8.90 -9.02 -13.30
CA LEU A 125 -9.31 -7.85 -12.53
C LEU A 125 -9.87 -6.73 -13.42
N VAL A 126 -9.27 -6.54 -14.61
CA VAL A 126 -9.70 -5.56 -15.62
C VAL A 126 -10.59 -6.14 -16.72
N SER A 127 -10.93 -7.43 -16.63
CA SER A 127 -11.77 -8.09 -17.62
C SER A 127 -13.23 -7.69 -17.47
N ALA A 128 -14.02 -7.85 -18.54
CA ALA A 128 -15.46 -7.65 -18.49
C ALA A 128 -16.22 -8.71 -17.65
N VAL A 129 -15.54 -9.76 -17.18
CA VAL A 129 -16.14 -10.80 -16.32
C VAL A 129 -16.16 -10.35 -14.87
N ASN A 130 -15.11 -9.66 -14.42
CA ASN A 130 -15.11 -8.99 -13.13
C ASN A 130 -16.00 -7.75 -13.26
N THR A 131 -17.13 -7.75 -12.55
CA THR A 131 -18.03 -6.60 -12.53
C THR A 131 -18.28 -6.16 -11.10
N PRO A 132 -18.36 -4.84 -10.85
CA PRO A 132 -18.59 -4.33 -9.52
C PRO A 132 -20.04 -4.55 -9.08
N LEU A 133 -20.27 -4.60 -7.75
CA LEU A 133 -21.63 -4.67 -7.19
C LEU A 133 -22.45 -3.39 -7.46
N ASP A 134 -21.77 -2.27 -7.73
CA ASP A 134 -22.35 -0.98 -8.04
C ASP A 134 -21.65 -0.30 -9.23
N GLY A 135 -22.10 0.90 -9.63
CA GLY A 135 -21.49 1.63 -10.74
C GLY A 135 -20.14 2.30 -10.43
N ALA A 136 -19.57 2.10 -9.24
CA ALA A 136 -18.40 2.85 -8.77
C ALA A 136 -17.08 2.07 -8.88
N GLY A 137 -17.11 0.78 -9.23
CA GLY A 137 -15.91 -0.03 -9.52
C GLY A 137 -15.32 -0.75 -8.30
N GLU A 138 -14.42 -1.69 -8.54
CA GLU A 138 -13.75 -2.48 -7.51
C GLU A 138 -12.62 -1.71 -6.80
N VAL A 139 -12.16 -2.27 -5.69
CA VAL A 139 -10.97 -1.81 -4.95
C VAL A 139 -10.08 -3.03 -4.69
N MET A 140 -8.80 -2.90 -4.96
CA MET A 140 -7.78 -3.91 -4.70
C MET A 140 -6.75 -3.41 -3.67
N GLN A 141 -6.35 -4.29 -2.76
CA GLN A 141 -5.28 -4.08 -1.77
C GLN A 141 -4.19 -5.15 -1.91
N PHE A 142 -2.92 -4.74 -1.84
CA PHE A 142 -1.80 -5.63 -1.58
C PHE A 142 -1.77 -5.99 -0.08
N ASN A 143 -1.82 -7.27 0.25
CA ASN A 143 -1.80 -7.72 1.64
C ASN A 143 -0.41 -8.19 2.05
N HIS A 144 -0.06 -7.93 3.33
CA HIS A 144 1.16 -8.32 4.04
C HIS A 144 2.40 -8.42 3.12
N PRO A 145 2.73 -7.31 2.41
CA PRO A 145 3.92 -7.28 1.58
C PRO A 145 5.16 -7.60 2.43
N GLY A 146 6.06 -8.42 1.91
CA GLY A 146 7.27 -8.85 2.61
C GLY A 146 8.01 -9.98 1.91
N TRP A 147 7.97 -11.20 2.49
CA TRP A 147 8.64 -12.40 1.94
C TRP A 147 8.28 -12.63 0.45
N ILE A 148 7.08 -12.24 0.06
CA ILE A 148 6.61 -12.26 -1.32
C ILE A 148 6.04 -10.88 -1.69
N ASN A 149 6.31 -10.43 -2.92
CA ASN A 149 6.22 -9.01 -3.26
C ASN A 149 5.71 -8.73 -4.68
N PHE A 150 4.81 -9.55 -5.20
CA PHE A 150 4.09 -9.27 -6.46
C PHE A 150 5.02 -8.98 -7.63
N ASN A 151 6.00 -9.87 -7.85
CA ASN A 151 7.09 -9.75 -8.81
C ASN A 151 7.89 -8.46 -8.61
N ASP A 152 8.35 -8.26 -7.38
CA ASP A 152 9.09 -7.07 -6.97
C ASP A 152 8.36 -5.77 -7.35
N TRP A 153 7.07 -5.69 -7.01
CA TRP A 153 6.16 -4.58 -7.32
C TRP A 153 6.26 -4.07 -8.76
N PHE A 154 6.57 -4.93 -9.73
CA PHE A 154 6.64 -4.53 -11.13
C PHE A 154 5.35 -3.79 -11.51
N TYR A 155 5.48 -2.58 -12.07
CA TYR A 155 4.33 -1.70 -12.24
C TYR A 155 3.43 -2.15 -13.39
N HIS A 156 2.13 -2.28 -13.10
CA HIS A 156 1.11 -2.66 -14.08
C HIS A 156 0.09 -1.53 -14.28
N PRO A 157 0.28 -0.66 -15.30
CA PRO A 157 -0.59 0.50 -15.52
C PRO A 157 -2.05 0.11 -15.80
N GLU A 158 -2.29 -1.08 -16.36
CA GLU A 158 -3.62 -1.58 -16.67
C GLU A 158 -4.49 -1.80 -15.42
N VAL A 159 -3.89 -2.16 -14.27
CA VAL A 159 -4.62 -2.36 -13.00
C VAL A 159 -4.45 -1.23 -12.00
N ALA A 160 -3.57 -0.26 -12.26
CA ALA A 160 -3.28 0.86 -11.34
C ALA A 160 -4.53 1.69 -10.98
N GLY A 161 -5.57 1.65 -11.80
CA GLY A 161 -6.86 2.28 -11.51
C GLY A 161 -7.70 1.56 -10.44
N ILE A 162 -7.39 0.30 -10.14
CA ILE A 162 -8.13 -0.60 -9.22
C ILE A 162 -7.26 -0.97 -8.00
N ALA A 163 -5.95 -1.16 -8.20
CA ALA A 163 -4.97 -1.31 -7.13
C ALA A 163 -4.81 0.01 -6.38
N ARG A 164 -5.43 0.11 -5.20
CA ARG A 164 -5.56 1.36 -4.47
C ARG A 164 -4.95 1.31 -3.08
N LEU A 165 -4.77 0.15 -2.46
CA LEU A 165 -4.32 0.08 -1.07
C LEU A 165 -3.16 -0.90 -0.93
N GLU A 166 -2.37 -0.73 0.13
CA GLU A 166 -1.33 -1.64 0.56
C GLU A 166 -1.26 -1.67 2.08
N GLU A 167 -1.20 -2.88 2.63
CA GLU A 167 -0.98 -3.07 4.06
C GLU A 167 0.45 -2.66 4.42
N VAL A 168 0.58 -1.58 5.19
CA VAL A 168 1.83 -1.16 5.81
C VAL A 168 2.01 -1.83 7.16
N GLY A 169 0.91 -2.22 7.81
CA GLY A 169 0.92 -3.10 8.97
C GLY A 169 0.01 -4.30 8.73
N ASN A 170 0.48 -5.49 9.11
CA ASN A 170 -0.33 -6.69 9.06
C ASN A 170 -0.11 -7.60 10.27
N GLY A 171 -1.19 -8.24 10.73
CA GLY A 171 -1.14 -9.34 11.67
C GLY A 171 -1.46 -8.91 13.11
N SER A 172 -1.08 -9.74 14.08
CA SER A 172 -1.25 -9.43 15.50
C SER A 172 -0.24 -10.19 16.37
N GLY A 173 0.06 -9.68 17.56
CA GLY A 173 0.97 -10.32 18.50
C GLY A 173 2.35 -10.59 17.88
N THR A 174 2.82 -11.84 17.93
CA THR A 174 4.16 -12.20 17.43
C THR A 174 4.26 -12.35 15.91
N SER A 175 3.14 -12.38 15.18
CA SER A 175 3.14 -12.41 13.72
C SER A 175 2.98 -11.04 13.10
N TYR A 176 2.80 -10.00 13.92
CA TYR A 176 2.63 -8.64 13.44
C TYR A 176 3.92 -8.11 12.80
N VAL A 177 3.78 -7.45 11.65
CA VAL A 177 4.87 -6.82 10.90
C VAL A 177 4.43 -5.45 10.43
N PHE A 178 5.32 -4.45 10.58
CA PHE A 178 5.18 -3.12 10.00
C PHE A 178 6.14 -2.96 8.81
N SER A 179 5.60 -3.12 7.61
CA SER A 179 6.29 -3.23 6.32
C SER A 179 6.40 -1.87 5.60
N GLU A 180 6.94 -0.84 6.28
CA GLU A 180 7.11 0.50 5.67
C GLU A 180 8.12 0.50 4.51
N GLU A 181 9.18 -0.31 4.59
CA GLU A 181 10.19 -0.39 3.53
C GLU A 181 9.58 -0.92 2.22
N GLU A 182 8.68 -1.90 2.31
CA GLU A 182 7.90 -2.41 1.19
C GLU A 182 6.93 -1.37 0.62
N PHE A 183 6.26 -0.61 1.49
CA PHE A 183 5.39 0.48 1.06
C PHE A 183 6.17 1.56 0.30
N ILE A 184 7.33 1.98 0.80
CA ILE A 184 8.24 2.90 0.09
C ILE A 184 8.62 2.32 -1.27
N ARG A 185 8.99 1.03 -1.33
CA ARG A 185 9.39 0.36 -2.57
C ARG A 185 8.27 0.33 -3.61
N SER A 186 7.02 0.08 -3.21
CA SER A 186 5.88 0.09 -4.14
C SER A 186 5.64 1.49 -4.71
N LEU A 187 5.70 2.53 -3.88
CA LEU A 187 5.56 3.93 -4.27
C LEU A 187 6.70 4.36 -5.22
N ASP A 188 7.93 4.00 -4.87
CA ASP A 188 9.10 4.18 -5.71
C ASP A 188 8.97 3.43 -7.03
N TYR A 189 8.14 2.39 -7.13
CA TYR A 189 7.98 1.64 -8.39
C TYR A 189 6.83 2.20 -9.25
N GLY A 190 6.07 3.16 -8.72
CA GLY A 190 5.03 3.89 -9.44
C GLY A 190 3.61 3.54 -9.01
N TRP A 191 3.45 2.62 -8.06
CA TRP A 191 2.15 2.35 -7.50
C TRP A 191 1.65 3.58 -6.74
N LYS A 192 0.37 3.89 -6.94
CA LYS A 192 -0.32 4.94 -6.18
C LYS A 192 -1.29 4.25 -5.25
N VAL A 193 -0.75 3.80 -4.12
CA VAL A 193 -1.48 3.03 -3.11
C VAL A 193 -1.57 3.81 -1.80
N GLY A 194 -2.68 3.63 -1.09
CA GLY A 194 -2.92 4.19 0.24
C GLY A 194 -2.54 3.20 1.34
N ALA A 195 -2.08 3.73 2.47
CA ALA A 195 -1.63 2.93 3.60
C ALA A 195 -2.81 2.35 4.40
N THR A 196 -2.76 1.07 4.71
CA THR A 196 -3.70 0.38 5.60
C THR A 196 -2.95 -0.43 6.66
N ASN A 197 -3.64 -0.73 7.78
CA ASN A 197 -3.16 -1.66 8.80
C ASN A 197 -4.29 -2.61 9.20
N ASN A 198 -4.10 -3.90 9.00
CA ASN A 198 -5.13 -4.91 9.18
C ASN A 198 -4.60 -6.12 9.95
N ALA A 199 -5.45 -6.84 10.66
CA ALA A 199 -5.00 -7.85 11.60
C ALA A 199 -4.87 -9.27 11.02
N ASP A 200 -5.38 -9.50 9.80
CA ASP A 200 -5.44 -10.84 9.16
C ASP A 200 -6.03 -11.90 10.11
N THR A 201 -7.16 -11.56 10.71
CA THR A 201 -7.67 -12.30 11.86
C THR A 201 -8.28 -13.63 11.45
N HIS A 202 -7.69 -14.73 11.91
CA HIS A 202 -8.18 -16.11 11.73
C HIS A 202 -8.81 -16.71 13.00
N SER A 203 -8.68 -16.04 14.14
CA SER A 203 -9.25 -16.46 15.42
C SER A 203 -10.60 -15.80 15.69
N THR A 204 -11.24 -16.09 16.83
CA THR A 204 -12.47 -15.40 17.24
C THR A 204 -12.22 -14.02 17.86
N GLN A 205 -11.02 -13.45 17.71
CA GLN A 205 -10.59 -12.22 18.38
C GLN A 205 -10.62 -11.00 17.44
N TRP A 206 -11.56 -10.95 16.49
CA TRP A 206 -11.72 -9.81 15.59
C TRP A 206 -11.82 -8.49 16.37
N GLY A 207 -10.95 -7.53 16.04
CA GLY A 207 -10.84 -6.24 16.72
C GLY A 207 -10.31 -6.26 18.15
N THR A 208 -9.90 -7.42 18.67
CA THR A 208 -9.39 -7.58 20.05
C THR A 208 -8.04 -8.29 20.13
N ASN A 209 -7.46 -8.70 19.00
CA ASN A 209 -6.13 -9.30 18.89
C ASN A 209 -4.99 -8.27 18.78
N GLY A 210 -5.31 -7.00 18.55
CA GLY A 210 -4.35 -5.90 18.53
C GLY A 210 -5.07 -4.56 18.52
N ASP A 211 -4.31 -3.48 18.75
CA ASP A 211 -4.81 -2.11 18.70
C ASP A 211 -4.68 -1.50 17.29
N ASN A 212 -3.93 -2.14 16.39
CA ASN A 212 -3.72 -1.68 15.02
C ASN A 212 -5.02 -1.60 14.21
N ARG A 213 -5.19 -0.52 13.44
CA ARG A 213 -6.39 -0.20 12.64
C ARG A 213 -6.03 0.44 11.31
N THR A 214 -6.95 0.31 10.36
CA THR A 214 -7.01 1.22 9.22
C THR A 214 -7.91 2.39 9.57
N GLY A 215 -7.37 3.60 9.54
CA GLY A 215 -8.16 4.83 9.61
C GLY A 215 -8.58 5.28 8.21
N VAL A 216 -9.80 5.80 8.06
CA VAL A 216 -10.35 6.27 6.78
C VAL A 216 -11.04 7.62 6.97
N LEU A 217 -10.72 8.58 6.11
CA LEU A 217 -11.36 9.89 6.09
C LEU A 217 -12.60 9.90 5.18
N MET A 218 -13.77 10.06 5.79
CA MET A 218 -15.07 10.04 5.12
C MET A 218 -15.98 11.17 5.61
N PRO A 219 -16.88 11.71 4.76
CA PRO A 219 -17.84 12.72 5.21
C PRO A 219 -18.94 12.14 6.10
N GLU A 220 -19.25 10.85 5.94
CA GLU A 220 -20.30 10.12 6.67
C GLU A 220 -19.98 8.61 6.68
N LEU A 221 -20.51 7.90 7.69
CA LEU A 221 -20.35 6.45 7.81
C LEU A 221 -21.39 5.72 6.93
N THR A 222 -21.04 5.51 5.66
CA THR A 222 -21.86 4.72 4.74
C THR A 222 -20.98 3.83 3.88
N LYS A 223 -21.55 2.72 3.38
CA LYS A 223 -20.86 1.82 2.43
C LYS A 223 -20.35 2.56 1.18
N ALA A 224 -21.13 3.51 0.66
CA ALA A 224 -20.73 4.31 -0.50
C ALA A 224 -19.55 5.24 -0.20
N ALA A 225 -19.58 5.92 0.95
CA ALA A 225 -18.49 6.79 1.39
C ALA A 225 -17.20 6.00 1.68
N LEU A 226 -17.32 4.81 2.27
CA LEU A 226 -16.18 3.92 2.53
C LEU A 226 -15.52 3.48 1.23
N LEU A 227 -16.28 2.87 0.31
CA LEU A 227 -15.72 2.44 -0.97
C LEU A 227 -15.11 3.61 -1.76
N GLU A 228 -15.72 4.79 -1.73
CA GLU A 228 -15.14 5.97 -2.36
C GLU A 228 -13.85 6.42 -1.67
N ALA A 229 -13.79 6.44 -0.34
CA ALA A 229 -12.57 6.80 0.38
C ALA A 229 -11.42 5.81 0.14
N LEU A 230 -11.72 4.51 0.05
CA LEU A 230 -10.74 3.50 -0.32
C LEU A 230 -10.23 3.70 -1.76
N ARG A 231 -11.12 3.95 -2.74
CA ARG A 231 -10.71 4.27 -4.13
C ARG A 231 -9.83 5.50 -4.22
N GLN A 232 -10.14 6.50 -3.40
CA GLN A 232 -9.41 7.77 -3.34
C GLN A 232 -8.22 7.74 -2.39
N ARG A 233 -7.91 6.60 -1.76
CA ARG A 233 -6.76 6.44 -0.85
C ARG A 233 -6.77 7.42 0.31
N ARG A 234 -7.95 7.73 0.83
CA ARG A 234 -8.11 8.56 2.03
C ARG A 234 -7.93 7.71 3.28
N THR A 235 -6.85 6.94 3.35
CA THR A 235 -6.59 5.97 4.42
C THR A 235 -5.28 6.28 5.14
N PHE A 236 -5.15 5.78 6.36
CA PHE A 236 -3.87 5.73 7.07
C PHE A 236 -3.78 4.43 7.87
N ALA A 237 -2.56 3.93 8.02
CA ALA A 237 -2.21 2.82 8.89
C ALA A 237 -1.93 3.36 10.29
N THR A 238 -2.44 2.73 11.35
CA THR A 238 -2.11 3.10 12.73
C THR A 238 -1.96 1.85 13.60
N GLU A 239 -1.00 1.87 14.51
CA GLU A 239 -0.85 0.89 15.60
C GLU A 239 -1.72 1.23 16.82
N ASP A 240 -2.24 2.45 16.88
CA ASP A 240 -3.10 2.96 17.94
C ASP A 240 -4.58 2.86 17.55
N LYS A 241 -5.39 2.38 18.48
CA LYS A 241 -6.83 2.19 18.32
C LYS A 241 -7.62 3.49 18.04
N ASN A 242 -7.09 4.66 18.39
CA ASN A 242 -7.82 5.92 18.36
C ASN A 242 -7.03 7.12 17.81
N PHE A 243 -5.77 6.94 17.37
CA PHE A 243 -5.00 8.02 16.78
C PHE A 243 -5.56 8.43 15.41
N SER A 244 -5.97 9.69 15.27
CA SER A 244 -6.42 10.26 14.01
C SER A 244 -5.30 10.99 13.30
N LEU A 245 -5.14 10.74 11.99
CA LEU A 245 -4.20 11.44 11.13
C LEU A 245 -4.88 11.93 9.85
N SER A 246 -4.61 13.19 9.49
CA SER A 246 -5.01 13.74 8.21
C SER A 246 -3.92 14.63 7.64
N MET A 247 -3.86 14.67 6.31
CA MET A 247 -2.98 15.56 5.56
C MET A 247 -3.75 16.17 4.40
N LYS A 248 -3.51 17.46 4.15
CA LYS A 248 -3.79 18.10 2.87
C LYS A 248 -2.52 18.64 2.25
N ALA A 249 -2.49 18.68 0.92
CA ALA A 249 -1.47 19.33 0.13
C ALA A 249 -2.14 20.28 -0.87
N ASN A 250 -1.82 21.58 -0.80
CA ASN A 250 -2.49 22.63 -1.58
C ASN A 250 -4.03 22.56 -1.47
N GLY A 251 -4.53 22.18 -0.30
CA GLY A 251 -5.97 22.03 0.01
C GLY A 251 -6.62 20.72 -0.44
N ALA A 252 -5.91 19.83 -1.15
CA ALA A 252 -6.41 18.51 -1.52
C ALA A 252 -6.06 17.47 -0.45
N TRP A 253 -6.98 16.57 -0.12
CA TRP A 253 -6.78 15.52 0.88
C TRP A 253 -5.72 14.50 0.46
N MET A 254 -5.08 13.86 1.45
CA MET A 254 -4.24 12.67 1.25
C MET A 254 -4.94 11.63 0.35
N GLY A 255 -4.15 10.94 -0.45
CA GLY A 255 -4.64 10.07 -1.53
C GLY A 255 -4.75 10.77 -2.90
N SER A 256 -4.76 12.11 -2.93
CA SER A 256 -4.94 12.89 -4.16
C SER A 256 -3.68 13.02 -5.01
N GLU A 257 -3.89 13.28 -6.30
CA GLU A 257 -2.86 13.75 -7.22
C GLU A 257 -3.07 15.24 -7.49
N ILE A 258 -2.03 16.05 -7.30
CA ILE A 258 -2.08 17.51 -7.39
C ILE A 258 -1.14 18.04 -8.47
N ALA A 259 -1.44 19.22 -9.02
CA ALA A 259 -0.54 19.87 -9.96
C ALA A 259 0.81 20.19 -9.31
N ASN A 260 1.91 19.93 -10.01
CA ASN A 260 3.23 20.37 -9.59
C ASN A 260 3.41 21.87 -9.91
N THR A 261 3.28 22.72 -8.89
CA THR A 261 3.45 24.18 -9.00
C THR A 261 4.83 24.67 -8.56
N GLY A 262 5.77 23.76 -8.28
CA GLY A 262 7.10 24.06 -7.74
C GLY A 262 7.17 24.26 -6.21
N THR A 263 6.01 24.46 -5.57
CA THR A 263 5.88 24.55 -4.11
C THR A 263 4.57 23.89 -3.68
N ILE A 264 4.60 23.19 -2.54
CA ILE A 264 3.43 22.57 -1.90
C ILE A 264 3.32 23.10 -0.47
N ALA A 265 2.14 23.61 -0.12
CA ALA A 265 1.77 23.91 1.25
C ALA A 265 1.01 22.72 1.84
N PHE A 266 1.52 22.17 2.93
CA PHE A 266 0.88 21.06 3.65
C PHE A 266 0.09 21.58 4.86
N GLU A 267 -0.99 20.87 5.20
CA GLU A 267 -1.74 21.00 6.46
C GLU A 267 -1.86 19.58 7.03
N ILE A 268 -1.10 19.29 8.08
CA ILE A 268 -1.03 17.96 8.69
C ILE A 268 -1.59 18.06 10.10
N THR A 269 -2.63 17.29 10.40
CA THR A 269 -3.27 17.25 11.71
C THR A 269 -3.21 15.84 12.26
N GLY A 270 -2.70 15.70 13.48
CA GLY A 270 -2.73 14.46 14.25
C GLY A 270 -3.36 14.70 15.61
N ALA A 271 -4.17 13.75 16.09
CA ALA A 271 -4.75 13.81 17.42
C ALA A 271 -5.00 12.42 17.98
N ASP A 272 -4.57 12.25 19.21
CA ASP A 272 -4.76 11.06 20.01
C ASP A 272 -5.92 11.26 21.01
N GLY A 273 -6.84 10.29 21.03
CA GLY A 273 -8.04 10.30 21.85
C GLY A 273 -7.84 9.87 23.31
N ASN A 274 -6.75 9.16 23.64
CA ASN A 274 -6.44 8.68 24.99
C ASN A 274 -5.29 9.45 25.68
N GLY A 275 -4.56 10.27 24.92
CA GLY A 275 -3.60 11.24 25.44
C GLY A 275 -2.13 10.86 25.32
N GLU A 276 -1.76 9.95 24.42
CA GLU A 276 -0.35 9.72 24.09
C GLU A 276 0.19 10.84 23.18
N LEU A 277 1.50 11.06 23.28
CA LEU A 277 2.16 12.14 22.55
C LEU A 277 2.85 11.57 21.32
N ALA A 278 2.66 12.24 20.18
CA ALA A 278 3.57 12.09 19.05
C ALA A 278 4.97 12.56 19.47
N SER A 279 5.94 11.64 19.48
CA SER A 279 7.35 11.92 19.79
C SER A 279 8.13 12.42 18.57
N LEU A 280 7.64 12.10 17.36
CA LEU A 280 8.19 12.56 16.09
C LEU A 280 7.09 12.56 15.01
N VAL A 281 7.06 13.61 14.18
CA VAL A 281 6.24 13.67 12.96
C VAL A 281 7.16 14.00 11.80
N GLU A 282 7.14 13.18 10.75
CA GLU A 282 8.02 13.29 9.59
C GLU A 282 7.19 13.44 8.32
N LEU A 283 7.63 14.35 7.43
CA LEU A 283 7.17 14.40 6.05
C LEU A 283 8.21 13.69 5.18
N ILE A 284 7.81 12.58 4.59
CA ILE A 284 8.67 11.66 3.83
C ILE A 284 8.31 11.74 2.35
N THR A 285 9.32 11.62 1.47
CA THR A 285 9.18 11.62 0.01
C THR A 285 9.91 10.44 -0.62
N ASP A 286 10.08 10.47 -1.94
CA ASP A 286 10.76 9.48 -2.78
C ASP A 286 11.95 8.80 -2.07
N GLN A 287 12.04 7.48 -2.21
CA GLN A 287 13.09 6.64 -1.60
C GLN A 287 13.13 6.72 -0.06
N GLY A 288 11.99 7.00 0.57
CA GLY A 288 11.87 7.02 2.03
C GLY A 288 12.60 8.19 2.69
N LYS A 289 12.89 9.26 1.93
CA LYS A 289 13.65 10.39 2.45
C LYS A 289 12.79 11.32 3.32
N THR A 290 13.15 11.49 4.58
CA THR A 290 12.59 12.56 5.42
C THR A 290 13.02 13.94 4.91
N LEU A 291 12.05 14.77 4.50
CA LEU A 291 12.28 16.14 4.05
C LEU A 291 12.40 17.12 5.20
N THR A 292 11.50 16.97 6.18
CA THR A 292 11.44 17.80 7.37
C THR A 292 10.66 17.05 8.44
N SER A 293 10.81 17.46 9.70
CA SER A 293 10.11 16.86 10.83
C SER A 293 9.76 17.91 11.89
N THR A 294 8.89 17.52 12.82
CA THR A 294 8.57 18.27 14.02
C THR A 294 8.39 17.33 15.22
N VAL A 295 8.47 17.88 16.43
CA VAL A 295 8.19 17.18 17.68
C VAL A 295 7.05 17.90 18.38
N PRO A 296 5.81 17.42 18.27
CA PRO A 296 4.67 17.99 18.97
C PRO A 296 4.86 18.00 20.49
N THR A 297 4.31 19.01 21.16
CA THR A 297 4.32 19.13 22.63
C THR A 297 2.94 18.89 23.26
N SER A 298 2.00 18.37 22.47
CA SER A 298 0.60 18.16 22.86
C SER A 298 0.06 16.92 22.15
N THR A 299 -0.99 16.33 22.72
CA THR A 299 -1.64 15.10 22.22
C THR A 299 -2.43 15.34 20.93
N SER A 300 -2.56 16.60 20.52
CA SER A 300 -3.00 17.01 19.20
C SER A 300 -2.05 18.07 18.65
N PHE A 301 -1.90 18.10 17.33
CA PHE A 301 -1.07 19.07 16.62
C PHE A 301 -1.64 19.44 15.26
N ILE A 302 -1.28 20.64 14.81
CA ILE A 302 -1.38 21.06 13.41
C ILE A 302 0.03 21.47 13.01
N TRP A 303 0.51 20.94 11.89
CA TRP A 303 1.83 21.22 11.34
C TRP A 303 1.69 21.57 9.85
N GLU A 304 2.25 22.73 9.46
CA GLU A 304 2.04 23.33 8.15
C GLU A 304 3.37 23.63 7.43
N PRO A 305 4.14 22.60 7.03
CA PRO A 305 5.37 22.84 6.28
C PRO A 305 5.08 23.29 4.84
N GLU A 306 5.93 24.17 4.32
CA GLU A 306 5.96 24.56 2.91
C GLU A 306 7.22 23.99 2.26
N ILE A 307 7.04 23.20 1.21
CA ILE A 307 8.11 22.44 0.56
C ILE A 307 8.28 22.89 -0.89
N ASN A 308 9.51 23.19 -1.27
CA ASN A 308 9.87 23.38 -2.68
C ASN A 308 10.05 22.02 -3.36
N VAL A 309 9.45 21.85 -4.53
CA VAL A 309 9.40 20.58 -5.25
C VAL A 309 9.97 20.77 -6.65
N SER A 310 10.84 19.86 -7.05
CA SER A 310 11.36 19.82 -8.42
C SER A 310 10.26 19.46 -9.41
N THR A 311 10.49 19.71 -10.70
CA THR A 311 9.60 19.21 -11.76
C THR A 311 9.61 17.68 -11.79
N GLY A 312 8.46 17.07 -12.03
CA GLY A 312 8.32 15.62 -12.12
C GLY A 312 7.17 15.12 -11.26
N VAL A 313 7.09 13.80 -11.16
CA VAL A 313 6.20 13.10 -10.23
C VAL A 313 6.99 12.79 -8.96
N HIS A 314 6.42 13.19 -7.84
CA HIS A 314 6.94 12.96 -6.49
C HIS A 314 5.77 12.54 -5.60
N TYR A 315 6.03 11.69 -4.61
CA TYR A 315 5.05 11.38 -3.56
C TYR A 315 5.47 11.96 -2.21
N PHE A 316 4.50 12.22 -1.35
CA PHE A 316 4.72 12.70 0.01
C PHE A 316 3.75 12.04 0.97
N TYR A 317 4.23 11.44 2.05
CA TYR A 317 3.39 10.90 3.11
C TYR A 317 3.92 11.31 4.49
N VAL A 318 3.08 11.15 5.50
CA VAL A 318 3.41 11.49 6.88
C VAL A 318 3.63 10.22 7.67
N LYS A 319 4.71 10.17 8.43
CA LYS A 319 4.92 9.19 9.50
C LYS A 319 4.86 9.89 10.85
N VAL A 320 4.11 9.31 11.78
CA VAL A 320 4.12 9.69 13.19
C VAL A 320 4.67 8.52 13.99
N THR A 321 5.55 8.83 14.94
CA THR A 321 6.00 7.91 15.97
C THR A 321 5.48 8.41 17.31
N GLN A 322 4.70 7.60 18.01
CA GLN A 322 4.23 7.89 19.37
C GLN A 322 5.34 7.64 20.40
N ALA A 323 5.11 8.02 21.66
CA ALA A 323 6.11 7.95 22.72
C ALA A 323 6.37 6.53 23.24
N ASP A 324 5.41 5.63 23.05
CA ASP A 324 5.45 4.21 23.41
C ASP A 324 6.04 3.32 22.30
N GLY A 325 6.16 3.86 21.09
CA GLY A 325 6.80 3.22 19.94
C GLY A 325 5.85 2.97 18.77
N ASP A 326 4.56 3.26 18.94
CA ASP A 326 3.56 3.03 17.90
C ASP A 326 3.76 3.94 16.69
N TYR A 327 3.49 3.40 15.52
CA TYR A 327 3.62 4.08 14.23
C TYR A 327 2.27 4.35 13.59
N ILE A 328 2.19 5.51 12.94
CA ILE A 328 1.07 5.93 12.10
C ILE A 328 1.61 6.42 10.77
N VAL A 329 1.09 5.90 9.67
CA VAL A 329 1.52 6.26 8.29
C VAL A 329 0.31 6.67 7.47
N SER A 330 0.33 7.91 6.95
CA SER A 330 -0.72 8.40 6.06
C SER A 330 -0.60 7.80 4.66
N SER A 331 -1.70 7.79 3.91
CA SER A 331 -1.60 7.69 2.46
C SER A 331 -0.82 8.89 1.87
N PRO A 332 -0.12 8.71 0.74
CA PRO A 332 0.60 9.80 0.11
C PRO A 332 -0.31 10.80 -0.60
N VAL A 333 0.23 11.98 -0.90
CA VAL A 333 -0.18 12.80 -2.04
C VAL A 333 0.86 12.68 -3.13
N TRP A 334 0.45 12.76 -4.40
CA TRP A 334 1.36 12.74 -5.54
C TRP A 334 1.30 14.06 -6.29
N THR A 335 2.43 14.48 -6.83
CA THR A 335 2.47 15.55 -7.83
C THR A 335 2.33 14.98 -9.24
N LEU A 336 1.59 15.70 -10.08
CA LEU A 336 1.48 15.41 -11.50
C LEU A 336 2.69 15.97 -12.24
N GLY A 337 3.25 15.17 -13.14
CA GLY A 337 4.38 15.55 -14.00
C GLY A 337 4.30 14.85 -15.35
N THR A 338 4.96 15.41 -16.37
CA THR A 338 5.09 14.78 -17.69
C THR A 338 6.35 13.91 -17.81
N GLU A 339 7.25 14.03 -16.86
CA GLU A 339 8.46 13.23 -16.74
C GLU A 339 8.40 12.45 -15.44
N ASP A 340 8.54 11.14 -15.55
CA ASP A 340 8.48 10.19 -14.44
C ASP A 340 9.43 9.03 -14.75
N ILE A 341 10.72 9.33 -14.62
CA ILE A 341 11.82 8.38 -14.77
C ILE A 341 12.79 8.56 -13.62
N ALA A 342 13.10 7.46 -12.92
CA ALA A 342 13.92 7.49 -11.73
C ALA A 342 14.77 6.23 -11.59
N ILE A 343 15.84 6.34 -10.81
CA ILE A 343 16.52 5.16 -10.25
C ILE A 343 15.63 4.65 -9.13
N THR A 344 15.31 3.36 -9.18
CA THR A 344 14.37 2.73 -8.24
C THR A 344 15.00 1.64 -7.40
N ASP A 345 16.16 1.11 -7.83
CA ASP A 345 16.88 0.13 -7.04
C ASP A 345 18.37 0.10 -7.38
N ILE A 346 19.18 -0.27 -6.40
CA ILE A 346 20.60 -0.56 -6.57
C ILE A 346 20.87 -1.87 -5.84
N THR A 347 21.16 -2.93 -6.58
CA THR A 347 21.52 -4.23 -6.02
C THR A 347 22.99 -4.55 -6.25
N ILE A 348 23.56 -5.37 -5.37
CA ILE A 348 24.95 -5.83 -5.47
C ILE A 348 25.03 -7.36 -5.46
N GLN A 349 25.89 -7.92 -6.32
CA GLN A 349 26.16 -9.36 -6.39
C GLN A 349 27.67 -9.65 -6.34
N PRO A 350 28.15 -10.55 -5.46
CA PRO A 350 27.39 -11.20 -4.40
C PRO A 350 26.88 -10.19 -3.35
N THR A 351 25.82 -10.53 -2.63
CA THR A 351 25.22 -9.69 -1.58
C THR A 351 26.19 -9.33 -0.46
N ILE A 352 27.24 -10.14 -0.28
CA ILE A 352 28.39 -9.83 0.58
C ILE A 352 29.60 -9.59 -0.32
N PRO A 353 29.89 -8.33 -0.69
CA PRO A 353 31.07 -8.00 -1.47
C PRO A 353 32.34 -8.31 -0.67
N THR A 354 33.43 -8.68 -1.37
CA THR A 354 34.72 -8.96 -0.73
C THR A 354 35.85 -8.23 -1.43
N ILE A 355 36.94 -7.95 -0.72
CA ILE A 355 38.14 -7.35 -1.31
C ILE A 355 38.91 -8.31 -2.25
N TYR A 356 38.46 -9.56 -2.36
CA TYR A 356 39.15 -10.61 -3.13
C TYR A 356 38.49 -10.90 -4.47
N SER A 357 37.29 -10.37 -4.73
CA SER A 357 36.54 -10.67 -5.94
C SER A 357 35.69 -9.45 -6.33
N PRO A 358 35.59 -9.15 -7.63
CA PRO A 358 34.73 -8.07 -8.09
C PRO A 358 33.26 -8.38 -7.76
N SER A 359 32.53 -7.34 -7.46
CA SER A 359 31.09 -7.32 -7.31
C SER A 359 30.46 -6.61 -8.50
N LEU A 360 29.25 -7.04 -8.85
CA LEU A 360 28.42 -6.42 -9.87
C LEU A 360 27.35 -5.57 -9.18
N LEU A 361 27.36 -4.27 -9.43
CA LEU A 361 26.30 -3.35 -9.06
C LEU A 361 25.30 -3.28 -10.22
N SER A 362 24.02 -3.45 -9.93
CA SER A 362 22.92 -3.35 -10.90
C SER A 362 22.02 -2.20 -10.48
N VAL A 363 21.94 -1.16 -11.31
CA VAL A 363 21.06 0.00 -11.11
C VAL A 363 19.81 -0.20 -11.95
N ARG A 364 18.65 -0.25 -11.31
CA ARG A 364 17.35 -0.27 -11.98
C ARG A 364 16.90 1.15 -12.22
N VAL A 365 16.51 1.43 -13.46
CA VAL A 365 15.87 2.67 -13.89
C VAL A 365 14.47 2.33 -14.36
N THR A 366 13.47 2.91 -13.72
CA THR A 366 12.06 2.69 -14.06
C THR A 366 11.54 3.89 -14.82
N ASN A 367 10.97 3.64 -16.00
CA ASN A 367 10.30 4.64 -16.81
C ASN A 367 8.78 4.44 -16.72
N ARG A 368 8.09 5.38 -16.07
CA ARG A 368 6.64 5.32 -15.83
C ARG A 368 5.84 6.16 -16.81
N VAL A 369 6.51 6.76 -17.81
CA VAL A 369 5.81 7.41 -18.92
C VAL A 369 5.61 6.42 -20.08
N ALA A 370 4.59 6.68 -20.90
CA ALA A 370 4.23 5.79 -22.02
C ALA A 370 5.28 5.77 -23.14
N GLU A 371 6.08 6.83 -23.27
CA GLU A 371 7.08 6.97 -24.32
C GLU A 371 8.47 6.52 -23.82
N PRO A 372 9.32 5.94 -24.68
CA PRO A 372 10.69 5.61 -24.31
C PRO A 372 11.47 6.82 -23.79
N ARG A 373 12.42 6.57 -22.89
CA ARG A 373 13.35 7.57 -22.36
C ARG A 373 14.77 7.07 -22.43
N THR A 374 15.68 7.94 -22.84
CA THR A 374 17.12 7.68 -22.84
C THR A 374 17.74 8.57 -21.77
N VAL A 375 18.40 7.95 -20.80
CA VAL A 375 19.02 8.62 -19.66
C VAL A 375 20.43 8.11 -19.45
N THR A 376 21.27 8.91 -18.78
CA THR A 376 22.61 8.48 -18.40
C THR A 376 22.66 8.19 -16.91
N VAL A 377 23.19 7.03 -16.55
CA VAL A 377 23.40 6.59 -15.16
C VAL A 377 24.89 6.71 -14.81
N SER A 378 25.19 7.32 -13.68
CA SER A 378 26.50 7.30 -13.05
C SER A 378 26.41 6.69 -11.65
N ILE A 379 27.50 6.14 -11.15
CA ILE A 379 27.57 5.59 -9.80
C ILE A 379 28.87 6.01 -9.11
N GLU A 380 28.79 6.29 -7.83
CA GLU A 380 29.92 6.60 -6.96
C GLU A 380 29.91 5.68 -5.76
N VAL A 381 31.09 5.23 -5.34
CA VAL A 381 31.28 4.48 -4.10
C VAL A 381 32.26 5.23 -3.22
N ASN A 382 31.82 5.62 -2.02
CA ASN A 382 32.58 6.45 -1.09
C ASN A 382 33.14 7.71 -1.77
N GLU A 383 32.27 8.43 -2.51
CA GLU A 383 32.60 9.67 -3.24
C GLU A 383 33.60 9.47 -4.41
N VAL A 384 33.81 8.23 -4.85
CA VAL A 384 34.66 7.90 -6.01
C VAL A 384 33.81 7.31 -7.13
N ALA A 385 33.81 7.97 -8.28
CA ALA A 385 33.11 7.50 -9.48
C ALA A 385 33.59 6.10 -9.93
N LEU A 386 32.65 5.20 -10.21
CA LEU A 386 32.95 3.90 -10.81
C LEU A 386 32.80 3.94 -12.33
N GLY A 387 33.93 3.85 -13.02
CA GLY A 387 33.98 3.81 -14.48
C GLY A 387 33.39 5.06 -15.13
N THR A 388 32.94 4.92 -16.37
CA THR A 388 32.27 6.01 -17.10
C THR A 388 30.75 5.91 -16.92
N PRO A 389 30.02 7.04 -16.90
CA PRO A 389 28.57 7.02 -16.99
C PRO A 389 28.09 6.21 -18.19
N LYS A 390 26.94 5.55 -18.05
CA LYS A 390 26.38 4.63 -19.05
C LYS A 390 24.98 5.07 -19.44
N GLU A 391 24.74 5.15 -20.75
CA GLU A 391 23.42 5.45 -21.28
C GLU A 391 22.53 4.19 -21.27
N VAL A 392 21.26 4.36 -20.95
CA VAL A 392 20.23 3.33 -21.06
C VAL A 392 18.97 3.92 -21.70
N THR A 393 18.42 3.21 -22.68
CA THR A 393 17.10 3.51 -23.21
C THR A 393 16.09 2.57 -22.58
N VAL A 394 15.16 3.13 -21.81
CA VAL A 394 14.10 2.39 -21.13
C VAL A 394 12.82 2.56 -21.95
N ALA A 395 12.15 1.44 -22.27
CA ALA A 395 10.86 1.47 -22.93
C ALA A 395 9.81 2.18 -22.06
N GLY A 396 8.68 2.59 -22.64
CA GLY A 396 7.60 3.17 -21.85
C GLY A 396 6.97 2.14 -20.90
N ASN A 397 6.63 2.56 -19.68
CA ASN A 397 6.09 1.71 -18.62
C ASN A 397 6.92 0.44 -18.38
N ALA A 398 8.25 0.59 -18.28
CA ALA A 398 9.18 -0.53 -18.19
C ALA A 398 10.41 -0.17 -17.36
N ASP A 399 11.23 -1.20 -17.10
CA ASP A 399 12.52 -1.07 -16.41
C ASP A 399 13.69 -1.28 -17.37
N GLY A 400 14.77 -0.56 -17.11
CA GLY A 400 16.10 -0.81 -17.67
C GLY A 400 17.10 -1.08 -16.55
N ILE A 401 18.08 -1.95 -16.81
CA ILE A 401 19.15 -2.24 -15.85
C ILE A 401 20.49 -1.83 -16.42
N VAL A 402 21.26 -1.10 -15.62
CA VAL A 402 22.63 -0.68 -15.92
C VAL A 402 23.58 -1.34 -14.93
N TYR A 403 24.62 -1.97 -15.45
CA TYR A 403 25.58 -2.72 -14.64
C TYR A 403 26.89 -1.96 -14.45
N PHE A 404 27.49 -2.02 -13.27
CA PHE A 404 28.83 -1.49 -12.96
C PHE A 404 29.66 -2.53 -12.22
N ASP A 405 30.90 -2.72 -12.64
CA ASP A 405 31.85 -3.56 -11.90
C ASP A 405 32.47 -2.74 -10.77
N TRP A 406 32.50 -3.31 -9.57
CA TRP A 406 33.13 -2.72 -8.39
C TRP A 406 34.03 -3.73 -7.71
N ALA A 407 35.30 -3.37 -7.49
CA ALA A 407 36.23 -4.16 -6.70
C ALA A 407 36.54 -3.40 -5.40
N PRO A 408 35.96 -3.80 -4.25
CA PRO A 408 36.26 -3.15 -2.97
C PRO A 408 37.75 -3.25 -2.66
N SER A 409 38.38 -2.12 -2.30
CA SER A 409 39.81 -2.10 -1.93
C SER A 409 40.04 -2.13 -0.42
N ILE A 410 38.98 -1.90 0.38
CA ILE A 410 39.02 -1.86 1.85
C ILE A 410 37.83 -2.64 2.42
N VAL A 411 38.03 -3.20 3.62
CA VAL A 411 36.94 -3.81 4.40
C VAL A 411 36.25 -2.73 5.21
N GLY A 412 34.92 -2.72 5.20
CA GLY A 412 34.09 -1.78 5.95
C GLY A 412 32.79 -1.45 5.23
N PRO A 413 31.96 -0.57 5.81
CA PRO A 413 30.79 -0.04 5.11
C PRO A 413 31.22 0.73 3.86
N ALA A 414 30.41 0.65 2.81
CA ALA A 414 30.57 1.43 1.60
C ALA A 414 29.27 2.19 1.34
N ASN A 415 29.37 3.48 1.07
CA ASN A 415 28.24 4.29 0.62
C ASN A 415 28.19 4.23 -0.91
N VAL A 416 27.08 3.80 -1.47
CA VAL A 416 26.88 3.67 -2.92
C VAL A 416 25.79 4.64 -3.33
N ILE A 417 26.09 5.54 -4.26
CA ILE A 417 25.15 6.52 -4.78
C ILE A 417 25.09 6.36 -6.29
N ALA A 418 23.90 6.12 -6.83
CA ALA A 418 23.66 6.23 -8.26
C ALA A 418 22.94 7.56 -8.57
N SER A 419 23.18 8.10 -9.75
CA SER A 419 22.57 9.36 -10.20
C SER A 419 22.16 9.26 -11.65
N LEU A 420 21.10 9.99 -12.00
CA LEU A 420 20.48 10.02 -13.31
C LEU A 420 20.57 11.43 -13.88
N THR A 421 20.94 11.56 -15.15
CA THR A 421 21.03 12.83 -15.90
C THR A 421 20.45 12.72 -17.29
#